data_AF-A0A924Z881-F1
#
_entry.id   AF-A0A924Z881-F1
#
_cell.length_a   1.000
_cell.length_b   1.000
_cell.length_c   1.000
_cell.angle_alpha   90.00
_cell.angle_beta   90.00
_cell.angle_gamma   90.00
#
_symmetry.space_group_name_H-M   'P 1'
#
loop_
_entity.id
_entity.type
_entity.pdbx_description
1 polymer ?
#
loop_
_entity_poly.entity_id
_entity_poly.type
_entity_poly.pdbx_seq_one_letter_code
_entity_poly.pdbx_strand_id
1 'polypeptide(L)'
;MPAPEPAPPRPLADQAALLALTMGDACGIGPETLVRAVAAGATGRALVVGDVAVMRRAVAQCGLRLPVARLDSPADALTAPPDCLAVWQPPGLLERCPGLANLAMGQIHADAGRAAALCIVAAPGLALRGEVAAIVTAPTHKAALAAAGVPFPGHTELLQALAGGAPVRMMLANDELRVVLVTPHVGRRRAMDLLVSGGVLQTRRTAHRSAAAWGQTAP
;
A
#
# COMPACT_ATOMS: atom_id res chain seq x y z
N MET A 1 31.81 1.51 5.47
CA MET A 1 31.41 2.78 4.82
C MET A 1 29.96 3.05 5.17
N PRO A 2 29.58 4.26 5.62
CA PRO A 2 28.17 4.60 5.78
C PRO A 2 27.48 4.53 4.41
N ALA A 3 26.28 3.95 4.38
CA ALA A 3 25.46 3.95 3.17
C ALA A 3 25.20 5.40 2.72
N PRO A 4 25.18 5.68 1.40
CA PRO A 4 24.90 7.02 0.89
C PRO A 4 23.57 7.51 1.44
N GLU A 5 23.55 8.78 1.84
CA GLU A 5 22.35 9.41 2.35
C GLU A 5 21.29 9.43 1.24
N PRO A 6 20.06 8.94 1.48
CA PRO A 6 19.03 8.92 0.46
C PRO A 6 18.73 10.35 0.01
N ALA A 7 18.58 10.54 -1.31
CA ALA A 7 18.29 11.84 -1.89
C ALA A 7 17.06 12.49 -1.22
N PRO A 8 17.07 13.83 -1.05
CA PRO A 8 15.93 14.52 -0.46
C PRO A 8 14.67 14.26 -1.29
N PRO A 9 13.51 14.02 -0.64
CA PRO A 9 12.26 13.82 -1.34
C PRO A 9 11.94 15.06 -2.18
N ARG A 10 11.61 14.85 -3.45
CA ARG A 10 11.14 15.94 -4.31
C ARG A 10 9.87 16.54 -3.71
N PRO A 11 9.72 17.88 -3.71
CA PRO A 11 8.46 18.49 -3.32
C PRO A 11 7.34 17.92 -4.18
N LEU A 12 6.22 17.56 -3.55
CA LEU A 12 4.97 17.24 -4.22
C LEU A 12 4.48 18.53 -4.91
N ALA A 13 4.98 18.77 -6.11
CA ALA A 13 4.54 19.86 -6.96
C ALA A 13 3.07 19.65 -7.34
N ASP A 14 2.38 20.77 -7.55
CA ASP A 14 0.96 21.01 -7.82
C ASP A 14 0.37 20.35 -9.10
N GLN A 15 0.78 19.11 -9.39
CA GLN A 15 0.20 18.25 -10.43
C GLN A 15 -0.53 17.11 -9.73
N ALA A 16 -1.71 16.74 -10.23
CA ALA A 16 -2.51 15.63 -9.69
C ALA A 16 -1.70 14.31 -9.71
N ALA A 17 -0.99 14.07 -8.61
CA ALA A 17 -0.03 12.99 -8.47
C ALA A 17 -0.79 11.65 -8.45
N LEU A 18 -0.45 10.76 -9.39
CA LEU A 18 -1.09 9.46 -9.52
C LEU A 18 -0.73 8.58 -8.32
N LEU A 19 -1.73 8.02 -7.65
CA LEU A 19 -1.57 7.08 -6.54
C LEU A 19 -1.72 5.62 -6.99
N ALA A 20 -0.91 4.71 -6.45
CA ALA A 20 -1.12 3.26 -6.59
C ALA A 20 -1.83 2.69 -5.35
N LEU A 21 -3.05 2.18 -5.53
CA LEU A 21 -3.84 1.56 -4.46
C LEU A 21 -3.75 0.03 -4.58
N THR A 22 -3.09 -0.67 -3.67
CA THR A 22 -3.07 -2.15 -3.74
C THR A 22 -4.41 -2.70 -3.25
N MET A 23 -5.02 -3.66 -3.96
CA MET A 23 -6.37 -4.17 -3.61
C MET A 23 -6.48 -4.79 -2.21
N GLY A 24 -5.36 -5.22 -1.63
CA GLY A 24 -5.35 -5.92 -0.35
C GLY A 24 -5.75 -7.39 -0.50
N ASP A 25 -6.39 -7.94 0.53
CA ASP A 25 -6.90 -9.31 0.52
C ASP A 25 -8.20 -9.37 -0.29
N ALA A 26 -8.19 -10.17 -1.36
CA ALA A 26 -9.35 -10.38 -2.21
C ALA A 26 -10.55 -11.01 -1.47
N CYS A 27 -10.35 -11.70 -0.34
CA CYS A 27 -11.43 -12.24 0.48
C CYS A 27 -11.82 -11.32 1.65
N GLY A 28 -11.06 -10.24 1.88
CA GLY A 28 -11.30 -9.26 2.93
C GLY A 28 -12.10 -8.05 2.46
N ILE A 29 -12.08 -6.97 3.25
CA ILE A 29 -12.81 -5.72 2.99
C ILE A 29 -12.04 -4.69 2.15
N GLY A 30 -10.82 -5.04 1.73
CA GLY A 30 -9.93 -4.13 1.01
C GLY A 30 -10.54 -3.62 -0.29
N PRO A 31 -11.02 -4.52 -1.19
CA PRO A 31 -11.68 -4.12 -2.42
C PRO A 31 -12.87 -3.16 -2.22
N GLU A 32 -13.76 -3.44 -1.26
CA GLU A 32 -14.93 -2.61 -0.96
C GLU A 32 -14.53 -1.23 -0.43
N THR A 33 -13.50 -1.18 0.41
CA THR A 33 -12.98 0.08 0.96
C THR A 33 -12.46 0.98 -0.17
N LEU A 34 -11.69 0.41 -1.11
CA LEU A 34 -11.17 1.15 -2.26
C LEU A 34 -12.29 1.63 -3.18
N VAL A 35 -13.25 0.76 -3.51
CA VAL A 35 -14.38 1.14 -4.37
C VAL A 35 -15.16 2.30 -3.74
N ARG A 36 -15.48 2.24 -2.45
CA ARG A 36 -16.21 3.31 -1.76
C ARG A 36 -15.40 4.61 -1.71
N ALA A 37 -14.10 4.53 -1.44
CA ALA A 37 -13.22 5.70 -1.41
C ALA A 37 -13.16 6.39 -2.78
N VAL A 38 -13.02 5.62 -3.87
CA VAL A 38 -13.00 6.16 -5.24
C VAL A 38 -14.37 6.74 -5.61
N ALA A 39 -15.47 6.04 -5.32
CA ALA A 39 -16.82 6.54 -5.59
C ALA A 39 -17.16 7.82 -4.80
N ALA A 40 -16.56 8.02 -3.63
CA ALA A 40 -16.69 9.23 -2.82
C ALA A 40 -15.74 10.36 -3.25
N GLY A 41 -14.90 10.15 -4.27
CA GLY A 41 -13.90 11.14 -4.70
C GLY A 41 -12.73 11.34 -3.73
N ALA A 42 -12.55 10.44 -2.75
CA ALA A 42 -11.58 10.61 -1.67
C ALA A 42 -10.13 10.30 -2.06
N THR A 43 -9.88 9.76 -3.25
CA THR A 43 -8.56 9.27 -3.66
C THR A 43 -7.81 10.20 -4.60
N GLY A 44 -8.45 11.25 -5.12
CA GLY A 44 -7.90 12.00 -6.26
C GLY A 44 -7.66 11.08 -7.45
N ARG A 45 -6.55 11.29 -8.17
CA ARG A 45 -6.16 10.45 -9.32
C ARG A 45 -5.43 9.20 -8.85
N ALA A 46 -6.01 8.03 -9.08
CA ALA A 46 -5.46 6.77 -8.59
C ALA A 46 -5.67 5.61 -9.57
N LEU A 47 -4.78 4.61 -9.50
CA LEU A 47 -4.95 3.31 -10.11
C LEU A 47 -4.97 2.22 -9.04
N VAL A 48 -5.84 1.23 -9.19
CA VAL A 48 -5.84 0.05 -8.34
C VAL A 48 -4.89 -0.98 -8.93
N VAL A 49 -3.92 -1.41 -8.14
CA VAL A 49 -3.07 -2.56 -8.43
C VAL A 49 -3.77 -3.79 -7.86
N GLY A 50 -4.41 -4.58 -8.72
CA GLY A 50 -5.32 -5.64 -8.29
C GLY A 50 -5.97 -6.39 -9.45
N ASP A 51 -6.93 -7.26 -9.11
CA ASP A 51 -7.70 -8.05 -10.08
C ASP A 51 -8.99 -7.34 -10.50
N VAL A 52 -9.26 -7.30 -11.81
CA VAL A 52 -10.44 -6.60 -12.35
C VAL A 52 -11.74 -7.26 -11.91
N ALA A 53 -11.79 -8.59 -11.84
CA ALA A 53 -13.01 -9.31 -11.45
C ALA A 53 -13.30 -9.15 -9.95
N VAL A 54 -12.28 -9.15 -9.09
CA VAL A 54 -12.41 -8.83 -7.65
C VAL A 54 -12.96 -7.42 -7.47
N MET A 55 -12.42 -6.43 -8.18
CA MET A 55 -12.90 -5.05 -8.07
C MET A 55 -14.32 -4.88 -8.61
N ARG A 56 -14.69 -5.57 -9.70
CA ARG A 56 -16.08 -5.61 -10.20
C ARG A 56 -17.04 -6.23 -9.20
N ARG A 57 -16.64 -7.34 -8.56
CA ARG A 57 -17.42 -7.96 -7.49
C ARG A 57 -17.62 -6.99 -6.33
N ALA A 58 -16.58 -6.27 -5.92
CA ALA A 58 -16.66 -5.27 -4.85
C ALA A 58 -17.60 -4.09 -5.19
N VAL A 59 -17.59 -3.61 -6.44
CA VAL A 59 -18.57 -2.63 -6.95
C VAL A 59 -20.00 -3.14 -6.79
N ALA A 60 -20.26 -4.36 -7.24
CA ALA A 60 -21.57 -4.98 -7.13
C ALA A 60 -22.01 -5.17 -5.67
N GLN A 61 -21.12 -5.67 -4.80
CA GLN A 61 -21.37 -5.86 -3.36
C GLN A 61 -21.65 -4.54 -2.63
N CYS A 62 -21.05 -3.44 -3.08
CA CYS A 62 -21.32 -2.12 -2.52
C CYS A 62 -22.60 -1.47 -3.07
N GLY A 63 -23.27 -2.08 -4.06
CA GLY A 63 -24.45 -1.50 -4.72
C GLY A 63 -24.15 -0.25 -5.53
N LEU A 64 -22.92 -0.09 -6.00
CA LEU A 64 -22.46 1.11 -6.71
C LEU A 64 -22.53 0.93 -8.23
N ARG A 65 -22.70 2.04 -8.95
CA ARG A 65 -22.63 2.10 -10.42
C ARG A 65 -21.30 2.73 -10.85
N LEU A 66 -20.19 2.10 -10.46
CA LEU A 66 -18.84 2.57 -10.78
C LEU A 66 -18.24 1.66 -11.87
N PRO A 67 -18.06 2.15 -13.12
CA PRO A 67 -17.40 1.38 -14.16
C PRO A 67 -15.98 0.98 -13.76
N VAL A 68 -15.59 -0.26 -14.04
CA VAL A 68 -14.23 -0.77 -13.79
C VAL A 68 -13.47 -0.85 -15.11
N ALA A 69 -12.51 0.06 -15.30
CA ALA A 69 -11.66 0.15 -16.48
C ALA A 69 -10.40 -0.70 -16.26
N ARG A 70 -10.19 -1.70 -17.12
CA ARG A 70 -8.93 -2.46 -17.13
C ARG A 70 -7.88 -1.62 -17.86
N LEU A 71 -6.73 -1.44 -17.23
CA LEU A 71 -5.56 -0.82 -17.85
C LEU A 71 -4.64 -1.89 -18.45
N ASP A 72 -4.06 -1.60 -19.62
CA ASP A 72 -3.02 -2.44 -20.23
C ASP A 72 -1.65 -2.11 -19.61
N SER A 73 -1.42 -0.83 -19.30
CA SER A 73 -0.24 -0.33 -18.59
C SER A 73 -0.62 0.56 -17.41
N PRO A 74 0.23 0.70 -16.37
CA PRO A 74 -0.01 1.66 -15.28
C PRO A 74 -0.13 3.11 -15.78
N ALA A 75 0.58 3.47 -16.86
CA ALA A 75 0.57 4.82 -17.44
C ALA A 75 -0.79 5.21 -18.04
N ASP A 76 -1.59 4.22 -18.47
CA ASP A 76 -2.93 4.45 -19.04
C ASP A 76 -3.90 5.08 -18.02
N ALA A 77 -3.58 5.02 -16.72
CA ALA A 77 -4.33 5.69 -15.66
C ALA A 77 -4.38 7.23 -15.85
N LEU A 78 -3.38 7.81 -16.51
CA LEU A 78 -3.33 9.25 -16.82
C LEU A 78 -4.32 9.68 -17.90
N THR A 79 -4.86 8.73 -18.67
CA THR A 79 -5.84 8.97 -19.73
C THR A 79 -7.14 8.22 -19.49
N ALA A 80 -7.25 7.48 -18.37
CA ALA A 80 -8.46 6.78 -18.00
C ALA A 80 -9.63 7.78 -17.86
N PRO A 81 -10.85 7.39 -18.26
CA PRO A 81 -12.03 8.23 -18.10
C PRO A 81 -12.21 8.70 -16.65
N PRO A 82 -12.72 9.92 -16.43
CA PRO A 82 -13.20 10.31 -15.11
C PRO A 82 -14.32 9.37 -14.66
N ASP A 83 -14.53 9.28 -13.36
CA ASP A 83 -15.62 8.49 -12.75
C ASP A 83 -15.56 6.98 -13.03
N CYS A 84 -14.36 6.44 -13.24
CA CYS A 84 -14.14 5.00 -13.29
C CYS A 84 -13.11 4.53 -12.26
N LEU A 85 -13.22 3.26 -11.89
CA LEU A 85 -12.19 2.56 -11.15
C LEU A 85 -11.17 2.01 -12.14
N ALA A 86 -10.05 2.69 -12.31
CA ALA A 86 -8.95 2.24 -13.13
C ALA A 86 -8.18 1.12 -12.41
N VAL A 87 -8.11 -0.07 -13.01
CA VAL A 87 -7.48 -1.27 -12.43
C VAL A 87 -6.40 -1.79 -13.35
N TRP A 88 -5.17 -1.83 -12.86
CA TRP A 88 -4.05 -2.49 -13.51
C TRP A 88 -3.77 -3.83 -12.83
N GLN A 89 -3.66 -4.89 -13.63
CA GLN A 89 -3.39 -6.24 -13.15
C GLN A 89 -1.89 -6.56 -13.30
N PRO A 90 -1.14 -6.76 -12.21
CA PRO A 90 0.27 -7.12 -12.30
C PRO A 90 0.52 -8.40 -13.12
N PRO A 91 1.64 -8.48 -13.86
CA PRO A 91 2.01 -9.66 -14.62
C PRO A 91 1.97 -10.95 -13.77
N GLY A 92 1.27 -11.95 -14.30
CA GLY A 92 1.05 -13.27 -13.68
C GLY A 92 0.13 -13.31 -12.46
N LEU A 93 -0.61 -12.25 -12.15
CA LEU A 93 -1.69 -12.32 -11.17
C LEU A 93 -2.73 -13.38 -11.56
N LEU A 94 -3.26 -13.32 -12.78
CA LEU A 94 -4.30 -14.23 -13.26
C LEU A 94 -3.79 -15.68 -13.43
N GLU A 95 -2.56 -15.84 -13.91
CA GLU A 95 -1.93 -17.15 -14.10
C GLU A 95 -1.75 -17.89 -12.77
N ARG A 96 -1.33 -17.17 -11.72
CA ARG A 96 -1.00 -17.76 -10.42
C ARG A 96 -2.16 -17.81 -9.45
N CYS A 97 -3.21 -17.03 -9.70
CA CYS A 97 -4.38 -16.88 -8.83
C CYS A 97 -5.66 -16.81 -9.68
N PRO A 98 -6.02 -17.86 -10.44
CA PRO A 98 -7.22 -17.84 -11.26
C PRO A 98 -8.48 -17.81 -10.37
N GLY A 99 -9.52 -17.09 -10.80
CA GLY A 99 -10.84 -17.14 -10.16
C GLY A 99 -10.92 -16.48 -8.78
N LEU A 100 -10.05 -15.53 -8.44
CA LEU A 100 -10.07 -14.79 -7.16
C LEU A 100 -11.45 -14.23 -6.80
N ALA A 101 -12.21 -13.77 -7.80
CA ALA A 101 -13.55 -13.23 -7.58
C ALA A 101 -14.56 -14.28 -7.07
N ASN A 102 -14.30 -15.57 -7.29
CA ASN A 102 -15.18 -16.67 -6.88
C ASN A 102 -14.85 -17.21 -5.49
N LEU A 103 -13.76 -16.76 -4.87
CA LEU A 103 -13.39 -17.18 -3.52
C LEU A 103 -14.43 -16.71 -2.51
N ALA A 104 -14.64 -17.52 -1.46
CA ALA A 104 -15.56 -17.19 -0.39
C ALA A 104 -15.08 -15.97 0.40
N MET A 105 -15.98 -15.01 0.60
CA MET A 105 -15.71 -13.80 1.40
C MET A 105 -15.50 -14.16 2.87
N GLY A 106 -14.58 -13.46 3.54
CA GLY A 106 -14.27 -13.66 4.96
C GLY A 106 -13.52 -14.96 5.28
N GLN A 107 -13.14 -15.74 4.27
CA GLN A 107 -12.36 -16.98 4.46
C GLN A 107 -10.91 -16.78 4.03
N ILE A 108 -9.99 -17.36 4.82
CA ILE A 108 -8.57 -17.33 4.54
C ILE A 108 -8.31 -18.23 3.32
N HIS A 109 -7.69 -17.68 2.27
CA HIS A 109 -7.32 -18.43 1.09
C HIS A 109 -5.89 -18.12 0.63
N ALA A 110 -5.12 -19.16 0.29
CA ALA A 110 -3.74 -19.01 -0.16
C ALA A 110 -3.64 -18.16 -1.44
N ASP A 111 -4.55 -18.34 -2.41
CA ASP A 111 -4.51 -17.52 -3.63
C ASP A 111 -4.83 -16.04 -3.36
N ALA A 112 -5.68 -15.73 -2.37
CA ALA A 112 -5.94 -14.35 -1.98
C ALA A 112 -4.69 -13.71 -1.33
N GLY A 113 -3.96 -14.47 -0.50
CA GLY A 113 -2.66 -14.07 0.02
C GLY A 113 -1.61 -13.88 -1.07
N ARG A 114 -1.53 -14.81 -2.04
CA ARG A 114 -0.60 -14.71 -3.17
C ARG A 114 -0.90 -13.48 -4.02
N ALA A 115 -2.17 -13.24 -4.33
CA ALA A 115 -2.60 -12.08 -5.11
C ALA A 115 -2.27 -10.76 -4.40
N ALA A 116 -2.54 -10.67 -3.09
CA ALA A 116 -2.18 -9.51 -2.29
C ALA A 116 -0.67 -9.24 -2.33
N ALA A 117 0.15 -10.28 -2.14
CA ALA A 117 1.61 -10.17 -2.20
C ALA A 117 2.10 -9.70 -3.58
N LEU A 118 1.53 -10.21 -4.67
CA LEU A 118 1.87 -9.76 -6.03
C LEU A 118 1.56 -8.28 -6.24
N CYS A 119 0.44 -7.79 -5.72
CA CYS A 119 0.09 -6.38 -5.79
C CYS A 119 1.07 -5.51 -4.98
N ILE A 120 1.46 -5.98 -3.79
CA ILE A 120 2.42 -5.28 -2.92
C ILE A 120 3.84 -5.31 -3.47
N VAL A 121 4.21 -6.32 -4.25
CA VAL A 121 5.51 -6.35 -4.95
C VAL A 121 5.50 -5.40 -6.14
N ALA A 122 4.38 -5.32 -6.87
CA ALA A 122 4.29 -4.51 -8.07
C ALA A 122 4.21 -2.99 -7.78
N ALA A 123 3.43 -2.57 -6.78
CA ALA A 123 3.20 -1.15 -6.50
C ALA A 123 4.47 -0.34 -6.13
N PRO A 124 5.38 -0.83 -5.25
CA PRO A 124 6.69 -0.21 -4.98
C PRO A 124 7.53 0.00 -6.22
N GLY A 125 7.49 -0.93 -7.17
CA GLY A 125 8.19 -0.78 -8.44
C GLY A 125 7.72 0.46 -9.22
N LEU A 126 6.43 0.77 -9.19
CA LEU A 126 5.88 1.97 -9.83
C LEU A 126 6.40 3.25 -9.15
N ALA A 127 6.40 3.27 -7.81
CA ALA A 127 6.86 4.43 -7.05
C ALA A 127 8.37 4.66 -7.20
N LEU A 128 9.17 3.59 -7.17
CA LEU A 128 10.62 3.65 -7.35
C LEU A 128 11.03 4.09 -8.76
N ARG A 129 10.19 3.81 -9.77
CA ARG A 129 10.37 4.32 -11.15
C ARG A 129 9.77 5.72 -11.38
N GLY A 130 9.10 6.29 -10.38
CA GLY A 130 8.46 7.60 -10.48
C GLY A 130 7.19 7.63 -11.31
N GLU A 131 6.59 6.46 -11.60
CA GLU A 131 5.32 6.36 -12.34
C GLU A 131 4.11 6.75 -11.47
N VAL A 132 4.24 6.59 -10.15
CA VAL A 132 3.26 7.01 -9.15
C VAL A 132 3.94 7.79 -8.03
N ALA A 133 3.22 8.74 -7.43
CA ALA A 133 3.75 9.59 -6.37
C ALA A 133 3.76 8.90 -5.00
N ALA A 134 2.80 8.01 -4.78
CA ALA A 134 2.64 7.30 -3.51
C ALA A 134 1.89 5.98 -3.70
N ILE A 135 2.02 5.13 -2.68
CA ILE A 135 1.32 3.86 -2.59
C ILE A 135 0.42 3.89 -1.37
N VAL A 136 -0.81 3.44 -1.55
CA VAL A 136 -1.78 3.25 -0.47
C VAL A 136 -2.16 1.77 -0.45
N THR A 137 -1.99 1.13 0.69
CA THR A 137 -2.26 -0.30 0.81
C THR A 137 -3.60 -0.56 1.50
N ALA A 138 -4.53 -1.22 0.81
CA ALA A 138 -5.73 -1.74 1.45
C ALA A 138 -5.40 -2.91 2.42
N PRO A 139 -6.27 -3.23 3.39
CA PRO A 139 -6.04 -4.27 4.37
C PRO A 139 -5.79 -5.66 3.77
N THR A 140 -4.99 -6.46 4.47
CA THR A 140 -4.65 -7.84 4.10
C THR A 140 -4.67 -8.79 5.28
N HIS A 141 -4.67 -10.09 4.98
CA HIS A 141 -4.64 -11.13 5.99
C HIS A 141 -3.28 -11.84 6.10
N LYS A 142 -2.60 -11.71 7.25
CA LYS A 142 -1.28 -12.34 7.50
C LYS A 142 -1.29 -13.86 7.34
N ALA A 143 -2.36 -14.53 7.79
CA ALA A 143 -2.47 -15.98 7.62
C ALA A 143 -2.68 -16.39 6.16
N ALA A 144 -3.29 -15.53 5.32
CA ALA A 144 -3.42 -15.80 3.89
C ALA A 144 -2.06 -15.66 3.20
N LEU A 145 -1.28 -14.62 3.55
CA LEU A 145 0.12 -14.47 3.11
C LEU A 145 0.97 -15.69 3.51
N ALA A 146 0.84 -16.15 4.74
CA ALA A 146 1.54 -17.35 5.22
C ALA A 146 1.11 -18.62 4.48
N ALA A 147 -0.20 -18.81 4.27
CA ALA A 147 -0.74 -19.94 3.50
C ALA A 147 -0.28 -19.92 2.02
N ALA A 148 -0.01 -18.72 1.48
CA ALA A 148 0.56 -18.53 0.15
C ALA A 148 2.08 -18.78 0.08
N GLY A 149 2.74 -19.05 1.21
CA GLY A 149 4.19 -19.24 1.29
C GLY A 149 5.00 -17.95 1.19
N VAL A 150 4.41 -16.78 1.47
CA VAL A 150 5.11 -15.49 1.40
C VAL A 150 6.13 -15.40 2.55
N PRO A 151 7.44 -15.20 2.27
CA PRO A 151 8.50 -15.28 3.27
C PRO A 151 8.66 -13.97 4.08
N PHE A 152 7.56 -13.31 4.42
CA PHE A 152 7.56 -12.07 5.20
C PHE A 152 6.50 -12.12 6.30
N PRO A 153 6.80 -11.63 7.51
CA PRO A 153 5.86 -11.65 8.64
C PRO A 153 4.69 -10.67 8.46
N GLY A 154 4.82 -9.73 7.53
CA GLY A 154 3.84 -8.69 7.29
C GLY A 154 4.22 -7.76 6.14
N HIS A 155 3.32 -6.80 5.91
CA HIS A 155 3.41 -5.81 4.85
C HIS A 155 4.56 -4.84 4.99
N THR A 156 4.78 -4.34 6.20
CA THR A 156 5.82 -3.34 6.45
C THR A 156 7.19 -3.93 6.16
N GLU A 157 7.42 -5.18 6.56
CA GLU A 157 8.69 -5.87 6.32
C GLU A 157 8.91 -6.18 4.84
N LEU A 158 7.86 -6.56 4.11
CA LEU A 158 7.92 -6.73 2.65
C LEU A 158 8.24 -5.41 1.94
N LEU A 159 7.54 -4.34 2.27
CA LEU A 159 7.79 -3.00 1.70
C LEU A 159 9.19 -2.50 2.02
N GLN A 160 9.66 -2.70 3.26
CA GLN A 160 11.01 -2.33 3.65
C GLN A 160 12.06 -3.08 2.83
N ALA A 161 11.89 -4.38 2.61
CA ALA A 161 12.80 -5.17 1.79
C ALA A 161 12.82 -4.69 0.33
N LEU A 162 11.64 -4.41 -0.25
CA LEU A 162 11.50 -3.87 -1.60
C LEU A 162 12.11 -2.46 -1.75
N ALA A 163 12.11 -1.67 -0.68
CA ALA A 163 12.76 -0.36 -0.61
C ALA A 163 14.27 -0.43 -0.30
N GLY A 164 14.90 -1.59 -0.46
CA GLY A 164 16.35 -1.75 -0.25
C GLY A 164 16.78 -1.78 1.22
N GLY A 165 15.87 -2.10 2.14
CA GLY A 165 16.20 -2.23 3.57
C GLY A 165 16.34 -0.90 4.31
N ALA A 166 15.79 0.19 3.77
CA ALA A 166 15.84 1.50 4.41
C ALA A 166 15.27 1.46 5.85
N PRO A 167 15.81 2.25 6.80
CA PRO A 167 15.24 2.31 8.14
C PRO A 167 13.82 2.89 8.12
N VAL A 168 12.83 2.08 8.48
CA VAL A 168 11.43 2.51 8.57
C VAL A 168 11.01 2.80 10.01
N ARG A 169 10.01 3.67 10.15
CA ARG A 169 9.29 3.90 11.41
C ARG A 169 7.80 3.91 11.14
N MET A 170 7.06 3.27 12.04
CA MET A 170 5.60 3.29 12.01
C MET A 170 5.12 4.60 12.61
N MET A 171 4.19 5.26 11.90
CA MET A 171 3.48 6.43 12.39
C MET A 171 1.98 6.24 12.22
N LEU A 172 1.23 6.61 13.24
CA LEU A 172 -0.21 6.80 13.15
C LEU A 172 -0.48 8.30 13.15
N ALA A 173 -1.35 8.77 12.27
CA ALA A 173 -1.59 10.19 12.08
C ALA A 173 -3.07 10.47 11.76
N ASN A 174 -3.55 11.60 12.26
CA ASN A 174 -4.77 12.28 11.84
C ASN A 174 -4.49 13.80 11.78
N ASP A 175 -5.54 14.60 11.65
CA ASP A 175 -5.41 16.06 11.53
C ASP A 175 -4.91 16.73 12.83
N GLU A 176 -5.14 16.12 13.99
CA GLU A 176 -4.81 16.69 15.31
C GLU A 176 -3.49 16.16 15.89
N LEU A 177 -3.16 14.89 15.62
CA LEU A 177 -2.11 14.15 16.30
C LEU A 177 -1.35 13.23 15.35
N ARG A 178 -0.03 13.20 15.53
CA ARG A 178 0.89 12.31 14.82
C ARG A 178 1.80 11.62 15.83
N VAL A 179 1.79 10.29 15.84
CA VAL A 179 2.52 9.46 16.82
C VAL A 179 3.46 8.53 16.10
N VAL A 180 4.77 8.73 16.28
CA VAL A 180 5.82 7.84 15.74
C VAL A 180 6.26 6.86 16.82
N LEU A 181 6.24 5.57 16.51
CA LEU A 181 6.57 4.52 17.47
C LEU A 181 8.08 4.26 17.47
N VAL A 182 8.71 4.31 18.65
CA VAL A 182 10.10 3.87 18.83
C VAL A 182 10.19 2.34 18.77
N THR A 183 9.24 1.66 19.42
CA THR A 183 9.11 0.20 19.43
C THR A 183 7.74 -0.19 18.90
N PRO A 184 7.66 -1.00 17.82
CA PRO A 184 6.38 -1.44 17.26
C PRO A 184 5.81 -2.63 18.05
N HIS A 185 5.07 -3.53 17.40
CA HIS A 185 4.40 -4.71 17.97
C HIS A 185 5.34 -5.71 18.66
N VAL A 186 5.78 -5.42 19.89
CA VAL A 186 6.60 -6.30 20.73
C VAL A 186 6.03 -6.40 22.14
N GLY A 187 6.39 -7.47 22.87
CA GLY A 187 5.98 -7.63 24.27
C GLY A 187 6.54 -6.51 25.16
N ARG A 188 5.80 -6.13 26.22
CA ARG A 188 6.12 -4.98 27.07
C ARG A 188 7.55 -4.97 27.62
N ARG A 189 8.04 -6.12 28.11
CA ARG A 189 9.42 -6.23 28.61
C ARG A 189 10.44 -5.93 27.50
N ARG A 190 10.24 -6.55 26.33
CA ARG A 190 11.09 -6.33 25.15
C ARG A 190 11.04 -4.88 24.67
N ALA A 191 9.90 -4.21 24.77
CA ALA A 191 9.81 -2.78 24.46
C ALA A 191 10.77 -1.96 25.33
N MET A 192 10.78 -2.21 26.66
CA MET A 192 11.70 -1.53 27.57
C MET A 192 13.16 -1.81 27.22
N ASP A 193 13.51 -3.05 26.88
CA ASP A 193 14.88 -3.43 26.51
C ASP A 193 15.34 -2.77 25.19
N LEU A 194 14.41 -2.47 24.28
CA LEU A 194 14.69 -1.83 22.99
C LEU A 194 14.78 -0.30 23.06
N LEU A 195 14.41 0.32 24.19
CA LEU A 195 14.47 1.77 24.40
C LEU A 195 15.90 2.25 24.72
N VAL A 196 16.77 2.16 23.72
CA VAL A 196 18.15 2.66 23.78
C VAL A 196 18.29 4.00 23.06
N SER A 197 19.23 4.85 23.51
CA SER A 197 19.46 6.19 22.97
C SER A 197 19.61 6.23 21.45
N GLY A 198 20.29 5.23 20.87
CA GLY A 198 20.44 5.11 19.41
C GLY A 198 19.12 4.90 18.68
N GLY A 199 18.24 4.05 19.21
CA GLY A 199 16.91 3.78 18.65
C GLY A 199 16.00 5.00 18.71
N VAL A 200 16.01 5.72 19.84
CA VAL A 200 15.28 6.97 20.03
C VAL A 200 15.77 8.06 19.08
N LEU A 201 17.09 8.24 18.97
CA LEU A 201 17.68 9.24 18.08
C LEU A 201 17.37 8.94 16.60
N GLN A 202 17.43 7.66 16.20
CA GLN A 202 17.03 7.26 14.85
C GLN A 202 15.55 7.57 14.58
N THR A 203 14.66 7.28 15.54
CA THR A 203 13.23 7.61 15.43
C THR A 203 13.02 9.11 15.26
N ARG A 204 13.67 9.94 16.07
CA ARG A 204 13.59 11.41 15.98
C ARG A 204 14.08 11.93 14.62
N ARG A 205 15.23 11.44 14.15
CA ARG A 205 15.80 11.82 12.85
C ARG A 205 14.89 11.43 11.69
N THR A 206 14.35 10.22 11.70
CA THR A 206 13.39 9.78 10.67
C THR A 206 12.12 10.63 10.71
N ALA A 207 11.55 10.86 11.90
CA ALA A 207 10.35 11.69 12.05
C ALA A 207 10.57 13.12 11.55
N HIS A 208 11.66 13.78 11.95
CA HIS A 208 11.98 15.14 11.54
C HIS A 208 12.17 15.25 10.02
N ARG A 209 12.95 14.34 9.39
CA ARG A 209 13.13 14.33 7.93
C ARG A 209 11.83 14.08 7.18
N SER A 210 11.02 13.11 7.61
CA SER A 210 9.74 12.79 6.96
C SER A 210 8.72 13.91 7.14
N ALA A 211 8.68 14.57 8.30
CA ALA A 211 7.82 15.71 8.54
C ALA A 211 8.18 16.91 7.65
N ALA A 212 9.48 17.19 7.51
CA ALA A 212 9.97 18.24 6.61
C ALA A 212 9.62 17.94 5.14
N ALA A 213 9.77 16.68 4.72
CA ALA A 213 9.40 16.22 3.38
C ALA A 213 7.94 16.46 3.00
N TRP A 214 7.04 16.47 3.98
CA TRP A 214 5.59 16.69 3.77
C TRP A 214 5.16 18.12 4.09
N GLY A 215 6.10 19.07 4.13
CA GLY A 215 5.83 20.50 4.18
C GLY A 215 5.85 21.14 5.57
N GLN A 216 6.25 20.43 6.64
CA GLN A 216 6.46 21.07 7.94
C GLN A 216 7.83 21.77 7.96
N THR A 217 7.83 23.10 8.08
CA THR A 217 9.07 23.91 8.00
C THR A 217 9.96 23.82 9.24
N ALA A 218 9.39 23.54 10.42
CA ALA A 218 10.13 23.35 11.67
C ALA A 218 9.52 22.23 12.56
N PRO A 219 9.66 20.96 12.15
CA PRO A 219 9.05 19.81 12.84
C PRO A 219 9.90 19.21 13.98
#